data_AF-A0AAW8U1U4-F1
#
_entry.id   AF-A0AAW8U1U4-F1
#
_cell.length_a   1.000
_cell.length_b   1.000
_cell.length_c   1.000
_cell.angle_alpha   90.00
_cell.angle_beta   90.00
_cell.angle_gamma   90.00
#
_symmetry.space_group_name_H-M   'P 1'
#
loop_
_entity.id
_entity.type
_entity.pdbx_description
1 polymer ?
#
loop_
_entity_poly.entity_id
_entity_poly.type
_entity_poly.pdbx_seq_one_letter_code
_entity_poly.pdbx_strand_id
1 'polypeptide(L)'
;MYELLLEKEARLFFGLVQTLAQKNGQSLAQLTEDLAASAHQILLSIHRWRVKGQHLQVGVDVVKDNGRLYVLKSENFDQRTLFAQLLQNSIAVDLLWLLWHNPSFGIGELAQATFHSPQTIRRRLRGVLPLLSQYDLQLTLQKRPVIQGAEAQLRFFYLHLTFLQEGIWGGEEPKHALDQVSRLGAERRKQGSLIEGDWFDHQWIESTLGLGEYVVNERGFRFLWHQLAGLEPVWISGQLDQALRRFFDYESIFLPYERELSGALYRILLMALLFKGDLSLALTKEKASINVSVNRLERLFQEYLPQYDQLKALHPELGTCYGMILQEFRQMLSPLKRVGSC
;
A
#
# COMPACT_ATOMS: atom_id res chain seq x y z
N MET A 1 4.75 -3.79 -7.91
CA MET A 1 5.26 -4.65 -6.83
C MET A 1 4.23 -5.67 -6.36
N TYR A 2 3.06 -5.23 -5.87
CA TYR A 2 1.96 -6.11 -5.49
C TYR A 2 1.43 -7.01 -6.60
N GLU A 3 1.69 -6.66 -7.87
CA GLU A 3 1.45 -7.51 -9.04
C GLU A 3 1.99 -8.93 -8.89
N LEU A 4 2.99 -9.17 -8.03
CA LEU A 4 3.47 -10.52 -7.70
C LEU A 4 2.38 -11.42 -7.08
N LEU A 5 1.38 -10.82 -6.44
CA LEU A 5 0.19 -11.48 -5.93
C LEU A 5 -0.79 -11.84 -7.05
N LEU A 6 -0.74 -11.19 -8.21
CA LEU A 6 -1.65 -11.50 -9.32
C LEU A 6 -1.21 -12.76 -10.06
N GLU A 7 -2.20 -13.54 -10.50
CA GLU A 7 -2.00 -14.61 -11.47
C GLU A 7 -1.50 -14.05 -12.81
N LYS A 8 -0.79 -14.88 -13.59
CA LYS A 8 -0.09 -14.43 -14.81
C LYS A 8 -0.99 -13.65 -15.76
N GLU A 9 -2.21 -14.13 -15.97
CA GLU A 9 -3.18 -13.47 -16.85
C GLU A 9 -3.72 -12.16 -16.26
N ALA A 10 -4.08 -12.16 -14.97
CA ALA A 10 -4.55 -10.97 -14.27
C ALA A 10 -3.47 -9.88 -14.26
N ARG A 11 -2.20 -10.28 -14.06
CA ARG A 11 -1.03 -9.39 -14.14
C ARG A 11 -0.88 -8.78 -15.53
N LEU A 12 -1.06 -9.58 -16.59
CA LEU A 12 -1.00 -9.07 -17.96
C LEU A 12 -2.10 -8.02 -18.22
N PHE A 13 -3.34 -8.31 -17.79
CA PHE A 13 -4.45 -7.36 -17.96
C PHE A 13 -4.24 -6.07 -17.15
N PHE A 14 -3.80 -6.19 -15.90
CA PHE A 14 -3.48 -5.03 -15.07
C PHE A 14 -2.37 -4.17 -15.68
N GLY A 15 -1.29 -4.80 -16.14
CA GLY A 15 -0.20 -4.11 -16.83
C GLY A 15 -0.64 -3.42 -18.12
N LEU A 16 -1.55 -4.04 -18.88
CA LEU A 16 -2.16 -3.44 -20.07
C LEU A 16 -2.93 -2.17 -19.72
N VAL A 17 -3.80 -2.23 -18.70
CA VAL A 17 -4.58 -1.06 -18.24
C VAL A 17 -3.66 0.07 -17.77
N GLN A 18 -2.62 -0.24 -16.98
CA GLN A 18 -1.64 0.75 -16.54
C GLN A 18 -0.89 1.39 -17.71
N THR A 19 -0.48 0.60 -18.70
CA THR A 19 0.30 1.09 -19.85
C THR A 19 -0.55 2.01 -20.73
N LEU A 20 -1.80 1.61 -21.00
CA LEU A 20 -2.75 2.44 -21.74
C LEU A 20 -3.23 3.67 -20.95
N ALA A 21 -3.21 3.63 -19.61
CA ALA A 21 -3.50 4.79 -18.78
C ALA A 21 -2.42 5.89 -18.92
N GLN A 22 -1.15 5.49 -19.05
CA GLN A 22 -0.05 6.43 -19.30
C GLN A 22 -0.06 6.97 -20.74
N LYS A 23 -0.33 6.09 -21.71
CA LYS A 23 -0.36 6.44 -23.13
C LYS A 23 -1.51 5.71 -23.83
N ASN A 24 -2.65 6.39 -23.93
CA ASN A 24 -3.83 5.80 -24.53
C ASN A 24 -3.69 5.68 -26.07
N GLY A 25 -4.34 4.71 -26.68
CA GLY A 25 -4.35 4.55 -28.15
C GLY A 25 -3.07 3.96 -28.75
N GLN A 26 -2.43 3.00 -28.07
CA GLN A 26 -1.23 2.32 -28.57
C GLN A 26 -1.55 1.21 -29.58
N SER A 27 -0.59 0.91 -30.47
CA SER A 27 -0.71 -0.22 -31.38
C SER A 27 -0.45 -1.55 -30.67
N LEU A 28 -0.98 -2.64 -31.21
CA LEU A 28 -0.75 -3.97 -30.63
C LEU A 28 0.75 -4.34 -30.65
N ALA A 29 1.50 -3.93 -31.67
CA ALA A 29 2.95 -4.17 -31.74
C ALA A 29 3.71 -3.49 -30.59
N GLN A 30 3.37 -2.23 -30.27
CA GLN A 30 3.97 -1.52 -29.13
C GLN A 30 3.66 -2.23 -27.82
N LEU A 31 2.40 -2.62 -27.62
CA LEU A 31 1.97 -3.31 -26.41
C LEU A 31 2.61 -4.69 -26.25
N THR A 32 2.91 -5.40 -27.35
CA THR A 32 3.62 -6.68 -27.27
C THR A 32 5.05 -6.53 -26.76
N GLU A 33 5.72 -5.43 -27.13
CA GLU A 33 7.05 -5.09 -26.64
C GLU A 33 6.98 -4.64 -25.17
N ASP A 34 6.13 -3.66 -24.86
CA ASP A 34 6.00 -3.07 -23.52
C ASP A 34 5.60 -4.09 -22.44
N LEU A 35 4.74 -5.06 -22.78
CA LEU A 35 4.22 -6.07 -21.84
C LEU A 35 4.97 -7.41 -21.92
N ALA A 36 5.93 -7.55 -22.84
CA ALA A 36 6.62 -8.81 -23.13
C ALA A 36 5.64 -9.99 -23.31
N ALA A 37 4.56 -9.78 -24.06
CA ALA A 37 3.47 -10.73 -24.26
C ALA A 37 3.06 -10.76 -25.74
N SER A 38 2.54 -11.90 -26.21
CA SER A 38 2.10 -12.00 -27.60
C SER A 38 0.79 -11.25 -27.83
N ALA A 39 0.58 -10.80 -29.08
CA ALA A 39 -0.66 -10.18 -29.52
C ALA A 39 -1.90 -11.01 -29.14
N HIS A 40 -1.80 -12.34 -29.29
CA HIS A 40 -2.85 -13.26 -28.91
C HIS A 40 -3.12 -13.22 -27.39
N GLN A 41 -2.08 -13.26 -26.55
CA GLN A 41 -2.23 -13.24 -25.09
C GLN A 41 -2.92 -11.95 -24.61
N ILE A 42 -2.55 -10.80 -25.19
CA ILE A 42 -3.17 -9.50 -24.90
C ILE A 42 -4.65 -9.51 -25.28
N LEU A 43 -4.99 -9.92 -26.51
CA LEU A 43 -6.39 -9.96 -26.95
C LEU A 43 -7.23 -10.97 -26.16
N LEU A 44 -6.63 -12.10 -25.77
CA LEU A 44 -7.29 -13.12 -24.97
C LEU A 44 -7.59 -12.63 -23.55
N SER A 45 -6.68 -11.88 -22.92
CA SER A 45 -6.93 -11.32 -21.58
C SER A 45 -8.05 -10.29 -21.59
N ILE A 46 -8.11 -9.43 -22.62
CA ILE A 46 -9.23 -8.49 -22.84
C ILE A 46 -10.55 -9.27 -23.02
N HIS A 47 -10.56 -10.31 -23.86
CA HIS A 47 -11.76 -11.10 -24.08
C HIS A 47 -12.25 -11.77 -22.79
N ARG A 48 -11.35 -12.38 -22.01
CA ARG A 48 -11.71 -13.03 -20.73
C ARG A 48 -12.22 -12.03 -19.69
N TRP A 49 -11.62 -10.85 -19.61
CA TRP A 49 -12.11 -9.74 -18.78
C TRP A 49 -13.56 -9.36 -19.13
N ARG A 50 -13.88 -9.30 -20.43
CA ARG A 50 -15.22 -8.96 -20.91
C ARG A 50 -16.25 -10.06 -20.70
N VAL A 51 -15.92 -11.31 -21.03
CA VAL A 51 -16.84 -12.45 -20.91
C VAL A 51 -17.30 -12.66 -19.47
N LYS A 52 -16.45 -12.36 -18.49
CA LYS A 52 -16.81 -12.42 -17.06
C LYS A 52 -17.69 -11.26 -16.59
N GLY A 53 -18.01 -10.28 -17.45
CA GLY A 53 -18.76 -9.08 -17.08
C GLY A 53 -18.01 -8.09 -16.18
N GLN A 54 -16.73 -8.34 -15.91
CA GLN A 54 -15.94 -7.58 -14.91
C GLN A 54 -15.73 -6.12 -15.33
N HIS A 55 -15.66 -5.86 -16.64
CA HIS A 55 -15.57 -4.51 -17.19
C HIS A 55 -16.71 -3.56 -16.76
N LEU A 56 -17.94 -4.07 -16.63
CA LEU A 56 -19.09 -3.28 -16.18
C LEU A 56 -19.06 -3.04 -14.67
N GLN A 57 -18.66 -4.06 -13.89
CA GLN A 57 -18.61 -3.98 -12.43
C GLN A 57 -17.53 -3.03 -11.92
N VAL A 58 -16.35 -3.08 -12.54
CA VAL A 58 -15.19 -2.25 -12.14
C VAL A 58 -15.18 -0.90 -12.85
N GLY A 59 -15.90 -0.76 -13.97
CA GLY A 59 -15.93 0.47 -14.75
C GLY A 59 -14.66 0.72 -15.58
N VAL A 60 -14.00 -0.36 -16.04
CA VAL A 60 -12.84 -0.26 -16.94
C VAL A 60 -12.91 -1.29 -18.04
N ASP A 61 -12.66 -0.87 -19.27
CA ASP A 61 -12.56 -1.75 -20.43
C ASP A 61 -11.42 -1.34 -21.36
N VAL A 62 -10.97 -2.29 -22.18
CA VAL A 62 -10.00 -2.04 -23.25
C VAL A 62 -10.65 -2.32 -24.59
N VAL A 63 -10.85 -1.28 -25.40
CA VAL A 63 -11.47 -1.38 -26.73
C VAL A 63 -10.43 -1.35 -27.83
N LYS A 64 -10.75 -1.98 -28.95
CA LYS A 64 -9.94 -1.94 -30.17
C LYS A 64 -10.64 -1.07 -31.21
N ASP A 65 -9.95 -0.04 -31.68
CA ASP A 65 -10.38 0.80 -32.79
C ASP A 65 -9.22 1.09 -33.74
N ASN A 66 -9.46 0.96 -35.05
CA ASN A 66 -8.46 1.23 -36.10
C ASN A 66 -7.07 0.61 -35.86
N GLY A 67 -7.04 -0.64 -35.35
CA GLY A 67 -5.79 -1.35 -35.07
C GLY A 67 -5.04 -0.90 -33.81
N ARG A 68 -5.62 0.03 -33.03
CA ARG A 68 -5.10 0.53 -31.76
C ARG A 68 -5.98 0.07 -30.60
N LEU A 69 -5.39 -0.01 -29.41
CA LEU A 69 -6.09 -0.33 -28.18
C LEU A 69 -6.21 0.92 -27.31
N TYR A 70 -7.39 1.09 -26.70
CA TYR A 70 -7.70 2.21 -25.83
C TYR A 70 -8.26 1.70 -24.51
N VAL A 71 -7.83 2.29 -23.40
CA VAL A 71 -8.50 2.09 -22.11
C VAL A 71 -9.62 3.10 -21.97
N LEU A 72 -10.81 2.61 -21.60
CA LEU A 72 -11.97 3.40 -21.23
C LEU A 72 -12.23 3.20 -19.75
N LYS A 73 -12.43 4.30 -19.02
CA LYS A 73 -12.67 4.32 -17.58
C LYS A 73 -13.99 5.07 -17.31
N SER A 74 -14.81 4.56 -16.40
CA SER A 74 -15.95 5.31 -15.88
C SER A 74 -15.47 6.47 -15.00
N GLU A 75 -16.35 7.43 -14.72
CA GLU A 75 -16.02 8.57 -13.85
C GLU A 75 -15.65 8.14 -12.43
N ASN A 76 -16.24 7.05 -11.96
CA ASN A 76 -16.02 6.48 -10.63
C ASN A 76 -14.99 5.34 -10.62
N PHE A 77 -14.24 5.17 -11.71
CA PHE A 77 -13.22 4.13 -11.79
C PHE A 77 -12.13 4.35 -10.75
N ASP A 78 -11.79 3.29 -10.03
CA ASP A 78 -10.67 3.26 -9.12
C ASP A 78 -9.78 2.04 -9.36
N GLN A 79 -8.47 2.27 -9.30
CA GLN A 79 -7.49 1.24 -9.60
C GLN A 79 -7.36 0.19 -8.49
N ARG A 80 -7.63 0.53 -7.23
CA ARG A 80 -7.68 -0.44 -6.12
C ARG A 80 -8.86 -1.38 -6.32
N THR A 81 -10.02 -0.89 -6.76
CA THR A 81 -11.16 -1.74 -7.11
C THR A 81 -10.83 -2.73 -8.23
N LEU A 82 -10.14 -2.29 -9.29
CA LEU A 82 -9.64 -3.19 -10.33
C LEU A 82 -8.70 -4.25 -9.75
N PHE A 83 -7.73 -3.83 -8.95
CA PHE A 83 -6.73 -4.73 -8.40
C PHE A 83 -7.33 -5.77 -7.46
N ALA A 84 -8.24 -5.34 -6.57
CA ALA A 84 -9.03 -6.21 -5.71
C ALA A 84 -9.80 -7.27 -6.52
N GLN A 85 -10.48 -6.85 -7.60
CA GLN A 85 -11.22 -7.76 -8.47
C GLN A 85 -10.30 -8.79 -9.16
N LEU A 86 -9.06 -8.41 -9.47
CA LEU A 86 -8.05 -9.29 -10.06
C LEU A 86 -7.41 -10.24 -9.03
N LEU A 87 -7.48 -9.94 -7.73
CA LEU A 87 -6.96 -10.78 -6.66
C LEU A 87 -7.90 -11.93 -6.25
N GLN A 88 -9.20 -11.87 -6.56
CA GLN A 88 -10.22 -12.83 -6.06
C GLN A 88 -9.94 -14.31 -6.32
N ASN A 89 -9.02 -14.65 -7.23
CA ASN A 89 -8.63 -16.03 -7.53
C ASN A 89 -7.10 -16.23 -7.46
N SER A 90 -6.41 -15.44 -6.64
CA SER A 90 -4.98 -15.55 -6.47
C SER A 90 -4.62 -16.66 -5.51
N ILE A 91 -3.97 -17.70 -6.04
CA ILE A 91 -3.40 -18.78 -5.23
C ILE A 91 -2.38 -18.20 -4.24
N ALA A 92 -1.61 -17.18 -4.64
CA ALA A 92 -0.63 -16.57 -3.75
C ALA A 92 -1.29 -15.94 -2.52
N VAL A 93 -2.41 -15.23 -2.72
CA VAL A 93 -3.17 -14.60 -1.64
C VAL A 93 -3.80 -15.66 -0.73
N ASP A 94 -4.40 -16.70 -1.30
CA ASP A 94 -4.99 -17.81 -0.53
C ASP A 94 -3.93 -18.49 0.36
N LEU A 95 -2.73 -18.72 -0.17
CA LEU A 95 -1.63 -19.30 0.59
C LEU A 95 -1.14 -18.40 1.72
N LEU A 96 -1.05 -17.09 1.49
CA LEU A 96 -0.69 -16.12 2.53
C LEU A 96 -1.74 -16.14 3.66
N TRP A 97 -3.02 -16.08 3.33
CA TRP A 97 -4.07 -16.17 4.35
C TRP A 97 -4.09 -17.50 5.10
N LEU A 98 -3.87 -18.62 4.42
CA LEU A 98 -3.74 -19.92 5.09
C LEU A 98 -2.58 -19.93 6.09
N LEU A 99 -1.43 -19.34 5.73
CA LEU A 99 -0.27 -19.23 6.61
C LEU A 99 -0.50 -18.26 7.77
N TRP A 100 -1.26 -17.19 7.56
CA TRP A 100 -1.70 -16.30 8.64
C TRP A 100 -2.55 -17.02 9.68
N HIS A 101 -3.60 -17.71 9.20
CA HIS A 101 -4.56 -18.39 10.06
C HIS A 101 -3.96 -19.66 10.69
N ASN A 102 -2.97 -20.27 10.04
CA ASN A 102 -2.35 -21.52 10.47
C ASN A 102 -0.82 -21.43 10.37
N PRO A 103 -0.15 -20.78 11.35
CA PRO A 103 1.30 -20.56 11.28
C PRO A 103 2.13 -21.84 11.31
N SER A 104 1.54 -22.93 11.81
CA SER A 104 2.14 -24.26 11.84
C SER A 104 2.03 -25.01 10.51
N PHE A 105 1.32 -24.49 9.51
CA PHE A 105 1.21 -25.16 8.21
C PHE A 105 2.56 -25.15 7.49
N GLY A 106 2.94 -26.32 6.96
CA GLY A 106 4.02 -26.47 6.00
C GLY A 106 3.48 -26.68 4.59
N ILE A 107 4.38 -27.07 3.68
CA ILE A 107 4.04 -27.27 2.27
C ILE A 107 3.01 -28.38 2.05
N GLY A 108 3.04 -29.44 2.87
CA GLY A 108 2.11 -30.57 2.76
C GLY A 108 0.68 -30.16 3.12
N GLU A 109 0.51 -29.46 4.25
CA GLU A 109 -0.78 -28.96 4.70
C GLU A 109 -1.36 -27.94 3.72
N LEU A 110 -0.53 -27.03 3.20
CA LEU A 110 -0.93 -26.07 2.17
C LEU A 110 -1.37 -26.74 0.86
N ALA A 111 -0.64 -27.77 0.41
CA ALA A 111 -0.96 -28.54 -0.78
C ALA A 111 -2.32 -29.22 -0.65
N GLN A 112 -2.59 -29.81 0.52
CA GLN A 112 -3.87 -30.44 0.82
C GLN A 112 -5.02 -29.41 0.88
N ALA A 113 -4.82 -28.29 1.58
CA ALA A 113 -5.85 -27.27 1.77
C ALA A 113 -6.26 -26.55 0.46
N THR A 114 -5.34 -26.43 -0.50
CA THR A 114 -5.58 -25.73 -1.79
C THR A 114 -5.75 -26.67 -2.98
N PHE A 115 -5.74 -28.00 -2.77
CA PHE A 115 -5.81 -29.00 -3.85
C PHE A 115 -4.76 -28.77 -4.95
N HIS A 116 -3.53 -28.43 -4.55
CA HIS A 116 -2.43 -28.17 -5.46
C HIS A 116 -1.22 -29.05 -5.13
N SER A 117 -0.40 -29.35 -6.14
CA SER A 117 0.82 -30.12 -5.88
C SER A 117 1.81 -29.33 -5.01
N PRO A 118 2.60 -30.00 -4.15
CA PRO A 118 3.64 -29.34 -3.34
C PRO A 118 4.59 -28.47 -4.17
N GLN A 119 4.89 -28.86 -5.41
CA GLN A 119 5.74 -28.08 -6.32
C GLN A 119 5.07 -26.76 -6.74
N THR A 120 3.77 -26.77 -6.99
CA THR A 120 3.00 -25.54 -7.27
C THR A 120 3.04 -24.59 -6.08
N ILE A 121 2.80 -25.10 -4.86
CA ILE A 121 2.89 -24.31 -3.62
C ILE A 121 4.25 -23.65 -3.48
N ARG A 122 5.34 -24.44 -3.57
CA ARG A 122 6.71 -23.92 -3.46
C ARG A 122 7.00 -22.85 -4.50
N ARG A 123 6.58 -23.05 -5.75
CA ARG A 123 6.75 -22.07 -6.83
C ARG A 123 6.01 -20.76 -6.52
N ARG A 124 4.76 -20.86 -6.03
CA ARG A 124 3.95 -19.67 -5.70
C ARG A 124 4.52 -18.89 -4.52
N LEU A 125 4.87 -19.57 -3.43
CA LEU A 125 5.49 -18.93 -2.28
C LEU A 125 6.83 -18.26 -2.63
N ARG A 126 7.69 -18.93 -3.41
CA ARG A 126 8.93 -18.31 -3.91
C ARG A 126 8.67 -17.10 -4.80
N GLY A 127 7.58 -17.11 -5.56
CA GLY A 127 7.18 -15.98 -6.40
C GLY A 127 6.82 -14.71 -5.61
N VAL A 128 6.35 -14.85 -4.37
CA VAL A 128 6.02 -13.71 -3.50
C VAL A 128 7.17 -13.29 -2.57
N LEU A 129 8.27 -14.05 -2.51
CA LEU A 129 9.42 -13.71 -1.68
C LEU A 129 9.93 -12.27 -1.93
N PRO A 130 10.08 -11.78 -3.17
CA PRO A 130 10.53 -10.41 -3.39
C PRO A 130 9.61 -9.35 -2.79
N LEU A 131 8.29 -9.63 -2.66
CA LEU A 131 7.35 -8.76 -1.97
C LEU A 131 7.57 -8.83 -0.45
N LEU A 132 7.62 -10.05 0.11
CA LEU A 132 7.82 -10.27 1.55
C LEU A 132 9.11 -9.62 2.06
N SER A 133 10.22 -9.73 1.31
CA SER A 133 11.51 -9.19 1.72
C SER A 133 11.53 -7.67 1.87
N GLN A 134 10.63 -6.93 1.19
CA GLN A 134 10.54 -5.48 1.39
C GLN A 134 9.93 -5.11 2.73
N TYR A 135 9.11 -6.00 3.28
CA TYR A 135 8.55 -5.91 4.61
C TYR A 135 9.49 -6.57 5.63
N ASP A 136 10.77 -6.81 5.33
CA ASP A 136 11.67 -7.58 6.20
C ASP A 136 11.19 -8.99 6.57
N LEU A 137 10.27 -9.54 5.78
CA LEU A 137 9.72 -10.87 6.01
C LEU A 137 10.53 -11.90 5.22
N GLN A 138 10.86 -12.99 5.88
CA GLN A 138 11.59 -14.11 5.31
C GLN A 138 10.65 -15.27 5.01
N LEU A 139 10.97 -16.04 3.96
CA LEU A 139 10.24 -17.24 3.57
C LEU A 139 11.15 -18.46 3.72
N THR A 140 10.83 -19.34 4.66
CA THR A 140 11.56 -20.59 4.91
C THR A 140 10.64 -21.79 4.67
N LEU A 141 10.87 -22.54 3.60
CA LEU A 141 10.01 -23.68 3.22
C LEU A 141 10.30 -24.95 4.03
N GLN A 142 11.36 -24.95 4.85
CA GLN A 142 11.85 -26.09 5.63
C GLN A 142 11.52 -25.98 7.13
N LYS A 143 11.18 -24.78 7.61
CA LYS A 143 10.90 -24.50 9.01
C LYS A 143 9.48 -23.95 9.14
N ARG A 144 8.95 -24.04 10.36
CA ARG A 144 7.67 -23.45 10.74
C ARG A 144 7.95 -22.36 11.78
N PRO A 145 7.30 -21.18 11.71
CA PRO A 145 6.38 -20.77 10.64
C PRO A 145 7.10 -20.56 9.30
N VAL A 146 6.37 -20.75 8.20
CA VAL A 146 6.92 -20.62 6.83
C VAL A 146 7.29 -19.18 6.50
N ILE A 147 6.57 -18.20 7.05
CA ILE A 147 6.91 -16.78 6.98
C ILE A 147 7.42 -16.36 8.35
N GLN A 148 8.57 -15.69 8.38
CA GLN A 148 9.28 -15.28 9.59
C GLN A 148 9.55 -13.77 9.55
N GLY A 149 9.56 -13.13 10.72
CA GLY A 149 9.79 -11.70 10.89
C GLY A 149 9.15 -11.20 12.19
N ALA A 150 9.36 -9.92 12.50
CA ALA A 150 8.74 -9.30 13.66
C ALA A 150 7.20 -9.34 13.54
N GLU A 151 6.51 -9.59 14.65
CA GLU A 151 5.05 -9.73 14.65
C GLU A 151 4.33 -8.44 14.21
N ALA A 152 4.85 -7.26 14.60
CA ALA A 152 4.33 -5.98 14.13
C ALA A 152 4.39 -5.84 12.60
N GLN A 153 5.50 -6.29 12.02
CA GLN A 153 5.75 -6.22 10.59
C GLN A 153 4.89 -7.23 9.81
N LEU A 154 4.66 -8.42 10.38
CA LEU A 154 3.68 -9.38 9.85
C LEU A 154 2.28 -8.75 9.84
N ARG A 155 1.82 -8.20 10.97
CA ARG A 155 0.51 -7.54 11.06
C ARG A 155 0.37 -6.40 10.06
N PHE A 156 1.41 -5.60 9.87
CA PHE A 156 1.43 -4.53 8.87
C PHE A 156 1.30 -5.04 7.43
N PHE A 157 2.06 -6.09 7.07
CA PHE A 157 1.93 -6.73 5.76
C PHE A 157 0.51 -7.27 5.50
N TYR A 158 -0.10 -7.95 6.48
CA TYR A 158 -1.45 -8.48 6.32
C TYR A 158 -2.52 -7.40 6.30
N LEU A 159 -2.33 -6.27 7.00
CA LEU A 159 -3.19 -5.10 6.86
C LEU A 159 -3.17 -4.57 5.42
N HIS A 160 -1.99 -4.45 4.80
CA HIS A 160 -1.88 -4.07 3.40
C HIS A 160 -2.57 -5.08 2.48
N LEU A 161 -2.40 -6.39 2.74
CA LEU A 161 -3.08 -7.43 1.97
C LEU A 161 -4.61 -7.30 2.04
N THR A 162 -5.15 -6.99 3.22
CA THR A 162 -6.57 -6.70 3.43
C THR A 162 -7.03 -5.53 2.58
N PHE A 163 -6.35 -4.38 2.63
CA PHE A 163 -6.71 -3.22 1.81
C PHE A 163 -6.67 -3.50 0.30
N LEU A 164 -5.70 -4.30 -0.15
CA LEU A 164 -5.59 -4.67 -1.56
C LEU A 164 -6.75 -5.55 -2.05
N GLN A 165 -7.31 -6.41 -1.19
CA GLN A 165 -8.42 -7.30 -1.55
C GLN A 165 -9.78 -6.64 -1.46
N GLU A 166 -9.91 -5.61 -0.63
CA GLU A 166 -11.18 -5.00 -0.31
C GLU A 166 -11.51 -3.78 -1.18
N GLY A 167 -10.50 -3.11 -1.74
CA GLY A 167 -10.70 -1.93 -2.59
C GLY A 167 -10.88 -0.64 -1.79
N ILE A 168 -11.80 0.24 -2.21
CA ILE A 168 -12.05 1.53 -1.53
C ILE A 168 -13.17 1.40 -0.50
N TRP A 169 -12.97 2.00 0.68
CA TRP A 169 -13.89 1.95 1.82
C TRP A 169 -14.73 3.23 2.05
N GLY A 170 -15.01 4.00 1.01
CA GLY A 170 -16.01 5.09 1.07
C GLY A 170 -15.83 6.16 2.17
N GLY A 171 -14.60 6.36 2.66
CA GLY A 171 -14.29 7.34 3.72
C GLY A 171 -14.27 6.80 5.16
N GLU A 172 -14.54 5.51 5.39
CA GLU A 172 -14.43 4.86 6.71
C GLU A 172 -13.07 4.18 6.95
N GLU A 173 -12.09 4.43 6.05
CA GLU A 173 -10.77 3.79 6.03
C GLU A 173 -10.06 3.80 7.41
N PRO A 174 -10.05 4.89 8.20
CA PRO A 174 -9.33 4.89 9.48
C PRO A 174 -9.89 3.93 10.54
N LYS A 175 -11.22 3.87 10.68
CA LYS A 175 -11.87 2.98 11.65
C LYS A 175 -11.74 1.54 11.18
N HIS A 176 -11.96 1.31 9.89
CA HIS A 176 -11.79 -0.01 9.30
C HIS A 176 -10.35 -0.51 9.48
N ALA A 177 -9.34 0.32 9.22
CA ALA A 177 -7.94 0.00 9.46
C ALA A 177 -7.71 -0.45 10.92
N LEU A 178 -8.22 0.32 11.89
CA LEU A 178 -8.07 -0.01 13.30
C LEU A 178 -8.78 -1.31 13.70
N ASP A 179 -9.98 -1.54 13.18
CA ASP A 179 -10.74 -2.77 13.42
C ASP A 179 -10.01 -3.99 12.84
N GLN A 180 -9.45 -3.85 11.63
CA GLN A 180 -8.64 -4.89 11.00
C GLN A 180 -7.38 -5.18 11.80
N VAL A 181 -6.62 -4.16 12.20
CA VAL A 181 -5.44 -4.35 13.08
C VAL A 181 -5.83 -5.04 14.38
N SER A 182 -6.94 -4.63 15.00
CA SER A 182 -7.40 -5.21 16.26
C SER A 182 -7.79 -6.68 16.11
N ARG A 183 -8.49 -7.02 15.01
CA ARG A 183 -8.85 -8.39 14.65
C ARG A 183 -7.62 -9.25 14.41
N LEU A 184 -6.71 -8.79 13.56
CA LEU A 184 -5.46 -9.46 13.24
C LEU A 184 -4.63 -9.71 14.52
N GLY A 185 -4.50 -8.70 15.39
CA GLY A 185 -3.78 -8.84 16.65
C GLY A 185 -4.42 -9.86 17.60
N ALA A 186 -5.76 -9.88 17.70
CA ALA A 186 -6.47 -10.84 18.54
C ALA A 186 -6.30 -12.29 18.05
N GLU A 187 -6.33 -12.52 16.74
CA GLU A 187 -6.10 -13.84 16.14
C GLU A 187 -4.70 -14.37 16.46
N ARG A 188 -3.68 -13.53 16.25
CA ARG A 188 -2.28 -13.89 16.46
C ARG A 188 -1.93 -14.13 17.91
N ARG A 189 -2.51 -13.34 18.81
CA ARG A 189 -2.34 -13.51 20.25
C ARG A 189 -2.87 -14.86 20.73
N LYS A 190 -4.00 -15.34 20.20
CA LYS A 190 -4.52 -16.69 20.52
C LYS A 190 -3.56 -17.80 20.11
N GLN A 191 -2.67 -17.53 19.16
CA GLN A 191 -1.64 -18.44 18.67
C GLN A 191 -0.28 -18.25 19.39
N GLY A 192 -0.22 -17.41 20.44
CA GLY A 192 1.00 -17.13 21.20
C GLY A 192 1.98 -16.20 20.50
N SER A 193 1.59 -15.55 19.40
CA SER A 193 2.43 -14.57 18.71
C SER A 193 2.24 -13.20 19.33
N LEU A 194 3.32 -12.64 19.89
CA LEU A 194 3.30 -11.40 20.67
C LEU A 194 4.18 -10.33 20.01
N ILE A 195 3.79 -9.10 20.27
CA ILE A 195 4.60 -7.91 20.03
C ILE A 195 5.82 -7.90 20.95
N GLU A 196 7.02 -7.82 20.37
CA GLU A 196 8.28 -7.62 21.08
C GLU A 196 8.50 -6.14 21.39
N GLY A 197 9.10 -5.86 22.54
CA GLY A 197 9.23 -4.50 23.10
C GLY A 197 10.25 -3.63 22.38
N ASP A 198 11.16 -4.23 21.64
CA ASP A 198 12.33 -3.64 21.00
C ASP A 198 12.25 -3.71 19.46
N TRP A 199 11.06 -3.92 18.88
CA TRP A 199 10.93 -4.03 17.42
C TRP A 199 11.35 -2.74 16.69
N PHE A 200 11.34 -1.59 17.37
CA PHE A 200 11.71 -0.27 16.85
C PHE A 200 12.51 0.53 17.87
N ASP A 201 13.21 1.56 17.40
CA ASP A 201 14.00 2.47 18.22
C ASP A 201 13.13 3.59 18.81
N HIS A 202 12.64 3.40 20.04
CA HIS A 202 11.76 4.37 20.71
C HIS A 202 12.45 5.71 20.97
N GLN A 203 13.72 5.72 21.38
CA GLN A 203 14.47 6.94 21.67
C GLN A 203 14.66 7.79 20.41
N TRP A 204 14.91 7.14 19.27
CA TRP A 204 15.01 7.84 18.00
C TRP A 204 13.68 8.46 17.57
N ILE A 205 12.56 7.74 17.70
CA ILE A 205 11.25 8.29 17.34
C ILE A 205 10.85 9.44 18.28
N GLU A 206 11.09 9.31 19.59
CA GLU A 206 10.82 10.37 20.56
C GLU A 206 11.59 11.65 20.21
N SER A 207 12.91 11.55 19.96
CA SER A 207 13.73 12.72 19.63
C SER A 207 13.37 13.37 18.29
N THR A 208 12.96 12.57 17.31
CA THR A 208 12.67 13.04 15.94
C THR A 208 11.24 13.60 15.81
N LEU A 209 10.25 12.87 16.33
CA LEU A 209 8.82 13.17 16.12
C LEU A 209 8.11 13.65 17.40
N GLY A 210 8.69 13.44 18.59
CA GLY A 210 8.04 13.79 19.86
C GLY A 210 7.04 12.74 20.36
N LEU A 211 7.23 11.47 20.02
CA LEU A 211 6.37 10.38 20.49
C LEU A 211 6.52 10.18 22.01
N GLY A 212 5.43 10.35 22.76
CA GLY A 212 5.45 10.27 24.23
C GLY A 212 5.78 8.87 24.78
N GLU A 213 5.98 8.79 26.10
CA GLU A 213 6.25 7.52 26.78
C GLU A 213 5.05 6.56 26.73
N TYR A 214 5.28 5.33 26.25
CA TYR A 214 4.33 4.22 26.41
C TYR A 214 5.07 2.88 26.47
N VAL A 215 4.41 1.87 27.04
CA VAL A 215 4.96 0.51 27.13
C VAL A 215 4.74 -0.22 25.80
N VAL A 216 5.83 -0.68 25.19
CA VAL A 216 5.78 -1.47 23.95
C VAL A 216 5.28 -2.88 24.26
N ASN A 217 3.96 -3.03 24.21
CA ASN A 217 3.21 -4.26 24.31
C ASN A 217 1.97 -4.15 23.41
N GLU A 218 1.04 -5.10 23.47
CA GLU A 218 -0.20 -5.06 22.68
C GLU A 218 -1.02 -3.77 22.88
N ARG A 219 -1.05 -3.22 24.10
CA ARG A 219 -1.75 -1.97 24.38
C ARG A 219 -1.03 -0.78 23.73
N GLY A 220 0.30 -0.75 23.83
CA GLY A 220 1.13 0.25 23.15
C GLY A 220 0.98 0.19 21.63
N PHE A 221 1.03 -1.01 21.04
CA PHE A 221 0.79 -1.21 19.60
C PHE A 221 -0.57 -0.68 19.18
N ARG A 222 -1.62 -1.02 19.94
CA ARG A 222 -2.96 -0.54 19.65
C ARG A 222 -3.03 0.99 19.73
N PHE A 223 -2.42 1.61 20.73
CA PHE A 223 -2.35 3.06 20.85
C PHE A 223 -1.67 3.72 19.63
N LEU A 224 -0.53 3.18 19.18
CA LEU A 224 0.13 3.66 17.96
C LEU A 224 -0.79 3.61 16.76
N TRP A 225 -1.53 2.53 16.58
CA TRP A 225 -2.49 2.43 15.48
C TRP A 225 -3.63 3.43 15.56
N HIS A 226 -4.06 3.84 16.76
CA HIS A 226 -5.01 4.93 16.89
C HIS A 226 -4.41 6.27 16.43
N GLN A 227 -3.14 6.53 16.75
CA GLN A 227 -2.43 7.72 16.27
C GLN A 227 -2.25 7.70 14.74
N LEU A 228 -1.82 6.56 14.19
CA LEU A 228 -1.63 6.34 12.75
C LEU A 228 -2.94 6.47 11.96
N ALA A 229 -4.04 5.96 12.50
CA ALA A 229 -5.38 6.14 11.93
C ALA A 229 -5.93 7.57 12.13
N GLY A 230 -5.26 8.42 12.91
CA GLY A 230 -5.72 9.76 13.21
C GLY A 230 -6.96 9.85 14.11
N LEU A 231 -7.20 8.79 14.87
CA LEU A 231 -8.26 8.71 15.88
C LEU A 231 -7.83 9.31 17.21
N GLU A 232 -6.54 9.58 17.39
CA GLU A 232 -5.97 10.28 18.53
C GLU A 232 -5.30 11.59 18.05
N PRO A 233 -5.34 12.66 18.87
CA PRO A 233 -4.58 13.86 18.60
C PRO A 233 -3.08 13.53 18.63
N VAL A 234 -2.34 14.18 17.75
CA VAL A 234 -0.89 14.08 17.69
C VAL A 234 -0.30 15.32 18.32
N TRP A 235 0.65 15.13 19.24
CA TRP A 235 1.48 16.20 19.77
C TRP A 235 2.80 16.20 19.02
N ILE A 236 2.93 17.13 18.08
CA ILE A 236 4.16 17.29 17.31
C ILE A 236 5.10 18.19 18.10
N SER A 237 6.29 17.69 18.38
CA SER A 237 7.33 18.44 19.09
C SER A 237 8.70 18.11 18.51
N GLY A 238 9.75 18.69 19.09
CA GLY A 238 11.13 18.43 18.67
C GLY A 238 11.45 18.97 17.28
N GLN A 239 12.20 18.17 16.51
CA GLN A 239 12.75 18.59 15.22
C GLN A 239 11.70 18.68 14.11
N LEU A 240 10.69 17.82 14.14
CA LEU A 240 9.59 17.90 13.18
C LEU A 240 8.80 19.21 13.30
N ASP A 241 8.49 19.66 14.52
CA ASP A 241 7.80 20.95 14.72
C ASP A 241 8.59 22.11 14.10
N GLN A 242 9.92 22.13 14.30
CA GLN A 242 10.78 23.15 13.70
C GLN A 242 10.75 23.11 12.17
N ALA A 243 10.86 21.92 11.57
CA ALA A 243 10.80 21.74 10.13
C ALA A 243 9.46 22.20 9.54
N LEU A 244 8.35 21.85 10.20
CA LEU A 244 7.01 22.20 9.74
C LEU A 244 6.72 23.69 9.85
N ARG A 245 7.12 24.35 10.95
CA ARG A 245 7.01 25.83 11.06
C ARG A 245 7.70 26.53 9.90
N ARG A 246 8.92 26.10 9.55
CA ARG A 246 9.64 26.61 8.38
C ARG A 246 8.91 26.32 7.08
N PHE A 247 8.31 25.15 6.94
CA PHE A 247 7.52 24.83 5.75
C PHE A 247 6.34 25.79 5.57
N PHE A 248 5.59 26.06 6.64
CA PHE A 248 4.44 26.98 6.60
C PHE A 248 4.83 28.45 6.40
N ASP A 249 6.03 28.87 6.83
CA ASP A 249 6.58 30.19 6.48
C ASP A 249 6.65 30.37 4.95
N TYR A 250 6.98 29.31 4.20
CA TYR A 250 7.10 29.34 2.75
C TYR A 250 5.82 28.98 1.99
N GLU A 251 4.92 28.22 2.60
CA GLU A 251 3.72 27.66 1.99
C GLU A 251 2.47 28.12 2.75
N SER A 252 2.34 29.43 2.89
CA SER A 252 1.27 30.08 3.67
C SER A 252 -0.15 29.71 3.22
N ILE A 253 -0.30 29.20 1.99
CA ILE A 253 -1.56 28.67 1.47
C ILE A 253 -2.13 27.53 2.35
N PHE A 254 -1.28 26.80 3.06
CA PHE A 254 -1.71 25.68 3.92
C PHE A 254 -1.95 26.08 5.38
N LEU A 255 -1.70 27.33 5.77
CA LEU A 255 -1.95 27.81 7.14
C LEU A 255 -3.37 27.51 7.66
N PRO A 256 -4.45 27.60 6.86
CA PRO A 256 -5.79 27.23 7.33
C PRO A 256 -5.93 25.77 7.78
N TYR A 257 -5.03 24.89 7.35
CA TYR A 257 -5.01 23.46 7.65
C TYR A 257 -3.71 23.02 8.33
N GLU A 258 -3.01 23.94 9.00
CA GLU A 258 -1.68 23.70 9.58
C GLU A 258 -1.67 22.46 10.46
N ARG A 259 -2.67 22.33 11.34
CA ARG A 259 -2.76 21.23 12.31
C ARG A 259 -3.02 19.89 11.63
N GLU A 260 -3.96 19.85 10.70
CA GLU A 260 -4.36 18.65 9.98
C GLU A 260 -3.24 18.14 9.06
N LEU A 261 -2.62 19.05 8.32
CA LEU A 261 -1.49 18.73 7.43
C LEU A 261 -0.28 18.26 8.24
N SER A 262 0.04 18.94 9.34
CA SER A 262 1.13 18.52 10.24
C SER A 262 0.85 17.12 10.80
N GLY A 263 -0.39 16.83 11.19
CA GLY A 263 -0.81 15.52 11.64
C GLY A 263 -0.65 14.43 10.57
N ALA A 264 -1.02 14.72 9.31
CA ALA A 264 -0.84 13.79 8.20
C ALA A 264 0.65 13.50 7.93
N LEU A 265 1.50 14.54 7.93
CA LEU A 265 2.95 14.41 7.74
C LEU A 265 3.61 13.64 8.89
N TYR A 266 3.20 13.89 10.14
CA TYR A 266 3.65 13.12 11.29
C TYR A 266 3.32 11.63 11.12
N ARG A 267 2.08 11.29 10.74
CA ARG A 267 1.64 9.89 10.66
C ARG A 267 2.42 9.12 9.61
N ILE A 268 2.65 9.69 8.41
CA ILE A 268 3.43 9.01 7.38
C ILE A 268 4.90 8.82 7.78
N LEU A 269 5.50 9.80 8.48
CA LEU A 269 6.85 9.67 9.02
C LEU A 269 6.90 8.62 10.14
N LEU A 270 5.92 8.61 11.04
CA LEU A 270 5.82 7.60 12.10
C LEU A 270 5.67 6.20 11.50
N MET A 271 4.85 6.02 10.45
CA MET A 271 4.77 4.74 9.74
C MET A 271 6.11 4.31 9.16
N ALA A 272 6.84 5.23 8.53
CA ALA A 272 8.16 4.95 7.94
C ALA A 272 9.21 4.57 8.99
N LEU A 273 9.11 5.11 10.20
CA LEU A 273 10.01 4.75 11.31
C LEU A 273 9.64 3.42 11.96
N LEU A 274 8.36 3.03 11.93
CA LEU A 274 7.86 1.82 12.57
C LEU A 274 7.94 0.58 11.68
N PHE A 275 7.79 0.73 10.36
CA PHE A 275 7.55 -0.40 9.45
C PHE A 275 8.37 -0.28 8.17
N LYS A 276 8.76 -1.44 7.63
CA LYS A 276 9.33 -1.57 6.28
C LYS A 276 8.26 -1.95 5.27
N GLY A 277 8.53 -1.68 3.99
CA GLY A 277 7.63 -1.96 2.87
C GLY A 277 6.97 -0.69 2.33
N ASP A 278 6.18 -0.85 1.27
CA ASP A 278 5.54 0.27 0.56
C ASP A 278 4.47 0.95 1.42
N LEU A 279 4.72 2.21 1.80
CA LEU A 279 3.80 3.03 2.60
C LEU A 279 2.66 3.66 1.80
N SER A 280 2.83 3.77 0.48
CA SER A 280 1.88 4.48 -0.39
C SER A 280 0.70 3.60 -0.81
N LEU A 281 0.88 2.27 -0.76
CA LEU A 281 0.01 1.30 -1.44
C LEU A 281 -0.23 1.68 -2.91
N ALA A 282 0.73 2.37 -3.54
CA ALA A 282 0.56 2.90 -4.88
C ALA A 282 0.53 1.75 -5.89
N LEU A 283 -0.64 1.55 -6.46
CA LEU A 283 -0.86 0.58 -7.53
C LEU A 283 -0.52 1.13 -8.91
N THR A 284 -0.25 2.44 -9.02
CA THR A 284 -0.03 3.12 -10.29
C THR A 284 1.46 3.25 -10.59
N LYS A 285 1.78 3.31 -11.89
CA LYS A 285 3.10 3.75 -12.36
C LYS A 285 3.13 5.26 -12.62
N GLU A 286 2.05 5.97 -12.27
CA GLU A 286 2.00 7.41 -12.39
C GLU A 286 2.85 8.00 -11.27
N LYS A 287 3.95 8.64 -11.63
CA LYS A 287 4.72 9.40 -10.66
C LYS A 287 3.83 10.56 -10.21
N ALA A 288 3.47 10.60 -8.94
CA ALA A 288 2.91 11.83 -8.36
C ALA A 288 3.88 12.96 -8.74
N SER A 289 3.35 14.07 -9.24
CA SER A 289 4.20 15.18 -9.66
C SER A 289 4.92 15.73 -8.44
N ILE A 290 6.21 15.38 -8.29
CA ILE A 290 7.10 16.01 -7.30
C ILE A 290 7.14 17.48 -7.68
N ASN A 291 6.45 18.29 -6.88
CA ASN A 291 6.34 19.73 -7.09
C ASN A 291 7.28 20.48 -6.14
N VAL A 292 7.35 21.80 -6.31
CA VAL A 292 8.23 22.67 -5.52
C VAL A 292 8.00 22.50 -4.01
N SER A 293 6.76 22.31 -3.57
CA SER A 293 6.42 22.13 -2.15
C SER A 293 6.90 20.80 -1.60
N VAL A 294 6.84 19.71 -2.38
CA VAL A 294 7.40 18.40 -1.99
C VAL A 294 8.91 18.49 -1.84
N ASN A 295 9.60 19.07 -2.82
CA ASN A 295 11.06 19.26 -2.75
C ASN A 295 11.47 20.13 -1.55
N ARG A 296 10.64 21.12 -1.19
CA ARG A 296 10.85 21.96 -0.02
C ARG A 296 10.68 21.18 1.28
N LEU A 297 9.63 20.36 1.40
CA LEU A 297 9.46 19.46 2.54
C LEU A 297 10.65 18.52 2.69
N GLU A 298 11.05 17.83 1.62
CA GLU A 298 12.18 16.91 1.66
C GLU A 298 13.46 17.60 2.09
N ARG A 299 13.74 18.81 1.58
CA ARG A 299 14.91 19.60 1.99
C ARG A 299 14.86 19.98 3.47
N LEU A 300 13.71 20.42 3.97
CA LEU A 300 13.55 20.75 5.39
C LEU A 300 13.69 19.49 6.25
N PHE A 301 13.15 18.36 5.84
CA PHE A 301 13.33 17.11 6.57
C PHE A 301 14.79 16.63 6.56
N GLN A 302 15.52 16.80 5.46
CA GLN A 302 16.97 16.54 5.41
C GLN A 302 17.77 17.45 6.35
N GLU A 303 17.36 18.70 6.49
CA GLU A 303 18.04 19.68 7.35
C GLU A 303 17.75 19.47 8.84
N TYR A 304 16.51 19.15 9.19
CA TYR A 304 16.04 19.14 10.57
C TYR A 304 15.91 17.74 11.18
N LEU A 305 15.55 16.71 10.40
CA LEU A 305 15.31 15.36 10.91
C LEU A 305 16.58 14.48 10.82
N PRO A 306 17.09 13.94 11.94
CA PRO A 306 18.25 13.07 11.96
C PRO A 306 18.01 11.81 11.12
N GLN A 307 19.02 11.43 10.35
CA GLN A 307 19.01 10.21 9.54
C GLN A 307 17.88 10.16 8.50
N TYR A 308 17.27 11.30 8.14
CA TYR A 308 16.22 11.34 7.14
C TYR A 308 16.65 10.75 5.78
N ASP A 309 17.90 10.95 5.38
CA ASP A 309 18.42 10.32 4.15
C ASP A 309 18.46 8.78 4.24
N GLN A 310 18.69 8.22 5.43
CA GLN A 310 18.62 6.76 5.64
C GLN A 310 17.16 6.29 5.58
N LEU A 311 16.25 7.05 6.19
CA LEU A 311 14.82 6.78 6.12
C LEU A 311 14.31 6.83 4.67
N LYS A 312 14.76 7.81 3.87
CA LYS A 312 14.43 7.95 2.46
C LYS A 312 15.06 6.85 1.60
N ALA A 313 16.24 6.35 1.95
CA ALA A 313 16.82 5.20 1.28
C ALA A 313 16.00 3.92 1.53
N LEU A 314 15.41 3.78 2.73
CA LEU A 314 14.52 2.69 3.09
C LEU A 314 13.14 2.83 2.44
N HIS A 315 12.61 4.06 2.37
CA HIS A 315 11.31 4.42 1.81
C HIS A 315 11.44 5.46 0.69
N PRO A 316 11.89 5.05 -0.51
CA PRO A 316 12.04 5.96 -1.64
C PRO A 316 10.71 6.59 -2.10
N GLU A 317 9.58 6.01 -1.70
CA GLU A 317 8.23 6.50 -1.98
C GLU A 317 7.80 7.70 -1.12
N LEU A 318 8.54 8.09 -0.07
CA LEU A 318 8.13 9.15 0.85
C LEU A 318 7.77 10.47 0.16
N GLY A 319 8.55 10.89 -0.85
CA GLY A 319 8.24 12.08 -1.64
C GLY A 319 6.89 12.00 -2.37
N THR A 320 6.54 10.81 -2.87
CA THR A 320 5.22 10.53 -3.46
C THR A 320 4.13 10.65 -2.40
N CYS A 321 4.33 10.08 -1.21
CA CYS A 321 3.38 10.18 -0.10
C CYS A 321 3.13 11.63 0.32
N TYR A 322 4.18 12.45 0.44
CA TYR A 322 4.00 13.88 0.72
C TYR A 322 3.24 14.59 -0.40
N GLY A 323 3.54 14.25 -1.67
CA GLY A 323 2.82 14.78 -2.81
C GLY A 323 1.31 14.49 -2.74
N MET A 324 0.94 13.25 -2.39
CA MET A 324 -0.45 12.84 -2.20
C MET A 324 -1.12 13.64 -1.08
N ILE A 325 -0.47 13.73 0.09
CA ILE A 325 -0.98 14.50 1.23
C ILE A 325 -1.19 15.97 0.83
N LEU A 326 -0.18 16.64 0.27
CA LEU A 326 -0.28 18.05 -0.12
C LEU A 326 -1.36 18.28 -1.19
N GLN A 327 -1.51 17.35 -2.13
CA GLN A 327 -2.55 17.43 -3.16
C GLN A 327 -3.96 17.36 -2.57
N GLU A 328 -4.17 16.47 -1.60
CA GLU A 328 -5.45 16.37 -0.88
C GLU A 328 -5.83 17.70 -0.23
N PHE A 329 -4.91 18.31 0.52
CA PHE A 329 -5.16 19.62 1.16
C PHE A 329 -5.33 20.76 0.14
N ARG A 330 -4.63 20.73 -1.00
CA ARG A 330 -4.87 21.71 -2.08
C ARG A 330 -6.27 21.59 -2.69
N GLN A 331 -6.79 20.38 -2.80
CA GLN A 331 -8.15 20.17 -3.29
C GLN A 331 -9.19 20.72 -2.30
N MET A 332 -8.91 20.64 -0.99
CA MET A 332 -9.75 21.26 0.05
C MET A 332 -9.72 22.80 -0.01
N LEU A 333 -8.58 23.39 -0.37
CA LEU A 333 -8.42 24.84 -0.57
C LEU A 333 -9.14 25.37 -1.82
N SER A 334 -9.45 24.51 -2.80
CA SER A 334 -10.08 24.93 -4.05
C SER A 334 -11.57 25.21 -3.81
N PRO A 335 -12.05 26.46 -3.94
CA PRO A 335 -13.47 26.73 -3.86
C PRO A 335 -14.12 26.16 -5.13
N LEU A 336 -14.95 25.11 -4.97
CA LEU A 336 -15.96 24.54 -5.90
C LEU A 336 -15.79 23.04 -6.25
N LYS A 337 -16.39 22.18 -5.42
CA LYS A 337 -17.30 21.08 -5.87
C LYS A 337 -18.37 20.76 -4.80
N ARG A 338 -18.87 21.80 -4.11
CA ARG A 338 -20.14 21.77 -3.38
C ARG A 338 -21.01 22.93 -3.84
N VAL A 339 -21.50 22.87 -5.07
CA VAL A 339 -22.64 23.66 -5.52
C VAL A 339 -23.49 22.78 -6.44
N GLY A 340 -24.74 22.55 -6.06
CA GLY A 340 -25.83 22.35 -7.01
C GLY A 340 -26.26 20.93 -7.32
N SER A 341 -26.86 20.24 -6.34
CA SER A 341 -28.05 19.45 -6.64
C SER A 341 -29.21 20.42 -6.94
N CYS A 342 -29.50 20.64 -8.22
CA CYS A 342 -30.83 20.96 -8.75
C CYS A 342 -30.94 20.32 -10.14
#